data_AF-A0A945QHR5-F1
#
_entry.id   AF-A0A945QHR5-F1
#
_cell.length_a   1.000
_cell.length_b   1.000
_cell.length_c   1.000
_cell.angle_alpha   90.00
_cell.angle_beta   90.00
_cell.angle_gamma   90.00
#
_symmetry.space_group_name_H-M   'P 1'
#
loop_
_entity.id
_entity.type
_entity.pdbx_description
1 polymer ?
#
loop_
_entity_poly.entity_id
_entity_poly.type
_entity_poly.pdbx_seq_one_letter_code
_entity_poly.pdbx_strand_id
1 'polypeptide(L)'
;MDKTIDRARVLPEGELPDSAALLDEGRKAAKTHGLGPSAFHDHYGVESEADYKRRCGAEGRVMMHAQIGFRDPAKSRRAYGEIWERLDKAGYRVDRYGICLDWSMGYPAAMRAEMPRGTGLIFEGPEDLAAMTAAAPAAPHFGDF
;
A
#
# COMPACT_ATOMS: atom_id res chain seq x y z
N MET A 1 -4.29 -17.20 -34.37
CA MET A 1 -4.69 -16.01 -33.57
C MET A 1 -3.55 -15.02 -33.65
N ASP A 2 -3.81 -13.85 -34.21
CA ASP A 2 -2.78 -12.82 -34.43
C ASP A 2 -2.22 -12.33 -33.07
N LYS A 3 -0.91 -12.56 -32.89
CA LYS A 3 -0.18 -12.25 -31.65
C LYS A 3 0.60 -10.94 -31.75
N THR A 4 0.41 -10.18 -32.82
CA THR A 4 1.08 -8.89 -32.98
C THR A 4 0.57 -7.93 -31.91
N ILE A 5 1.49 -7.45 -31.07
CA ILE A 5 1.26 -6.37 -30.13
C ILE A 5 1.78 -5.11 -30.82
N ASP A 6 0.87 -4.23 -31.22
CA ASP A 6 1.21 -2.91 -31.76
C ASP A 6 0.64 -1.80 -30.88
N ARG A 7 1.04 -0.56 -31.15
CA ARG A 7 0.58 0.61 -30.38
C ARG A 7 -0.94 0.70 -30.36
N ALA A 8 -1.62 0.54 -31.50
CA ALA A 8 -3.07 0.71 -31.59
C ALA A 8 -3.84 -0.36 -30.79
N ARG A 9 -3.23 -1.53 -30.57
CA ARG A 9 -3.79 -2.60 -29.74
C ARG A 9 -3.60 -2.36 -28.23
N VAL A 10 -2.51 -1.73 -27.82
CA VAL A 10 -2.17 -1.50 -26.40
C VAL A 10 -2.67 -0.14 -25.90
N LEU A 11 -2.54 0.88 -26.75
CA LEU A 11 -2.90 2.28 -26.51
C LEU A 11 -3.78 2.70 -27.69
N PRO A 12 -5.08 2.31 -27.67
CA PRO A 12 -6.00 2.52 -28.79
C PRO A 12 -6.33 3.99 -29.04
N GLU A 13 -5.96 4.88 -28.11
CA GLU A 13 -6.15 6.31 -28.22
C GLU A 13 -5.28 6.89 -29.34
N GLY A 14 -5.88 7.72 -30.18
CA GLY A 14 -5.17 8.38 -31.28
C GLY A 14 -4.01 9.26 -30.80
N GLU A 15 -4.17 9.89 -29.65
CA GLU A 15 -3.14 10.69 -28.97
C GLU A 15 -3.11 10.36 -27.48
N LEU A 16 -1.92 10.42 -26.88
CA LEU A 16 -1.76 10.30 -25.43
C LEU A 16 -2.09 11.65 -24.76
N PRO A 17 -2.49 11.65 -23.48
CA PRO A 17 -2.72 12.88 -22.75
C PRO A 17 -1.46 13.76 -22.72
N ASP A 18 -1.65 15.08 -22.78
CA ASP A 18 -0.55 16.03 -22.62
C ASP A 18 0.06 15.93 -21.21
N SER A 19 1.38 15.75 -21.16
CA SER A 19 2.12 15.62 -19.92
C SER A 19 2.00 16.85 -19.00
N ALA A 20 1.96 18.06 -19.56
CA ALA A 20 1.84 19.27 -18.76
C ALA A 20 0.45 19.37 -18.12
N ALA A 21 -0.61 19.06 -18.89
CA ALA A 21 -1.96 18.95 -18.37
C ALA A 21 -2.09 17.93 -17.23
N LEU A 22 -1.49 16.74 -17.38
CA LEU A 22 -1.48 15.70 -16.32
C LEU A 22 -0.75 16.17 -15.05
N LEU A 23 0.39 16.84 -15.20
CA LEU A 23 1.12 17.39 -14.04
C LEU A 23 0.33 18.47 -13.32
N ASP A 24 -0.38 19.33 -14.07
CA ASP A 24 -1.23 20.36 -13.50
C ASP A 24 -2.45 19.78 -12.79
N GLU A 25 -3.05 18.71 -13.32
CA GLU A 25 -4.09 17.95 -12.63
C GLU A 25 -3.57 17.37 -11.31
N GLY A 26 -2.41 16.71 -11.33
CA GLY A 26 -1.78 16.18 -10.13
C GLY A 26 -1.48 17.25 -9.09
N ARG A 27 -0.95 18.41 -9.50
CA ARG A 27 -0.73 19.56 -8.60
C ARG A 27 -2.02 20.12 -8.02
N LYS A 28 -3.12 20.15 -8.78
CA LYS A 28 -4.43 20.57 -8.27
C LYS A 28 -4.95 19.57 -7.25
N ALA A 29 -4.88 18.28 -7.53
CA ALA A 29 -5.29 17.22 -6.62
C ALA A 29 -4.49 17.27 -5.30
N ALA A 30 -3.17 17.47 -5.36
CA ALA A 30 -2.32 17.54 -4.18
C ALA A 30 -2.68 18.66 -3.19
N LYS A 31 -3.43 19.69 -3.62
CA LYS A 31 -3.91 20.75 -2.71
C LYS A 31 -4.99 20.27 -1.74
N THR A 32 -5.73 19.21 -2.09
CA THR A 32 -6.84 18.67 -1.29
C THR A 32 -6.60 17.24 -0.84
N HIS A 33 -5.71 16.51 -1.49
CA HIS A 33 -5.35 15.15 -1.14
C HIS A 33 -4.09 15.18 -0.26
N GLY A 34 -4.29 15.15 1.06
CA GLY A 34 -3.22 15.02 2.04
C GLY A 34 -3.10 13.59 2.56
N LEU A 35 -1.87 13.17 2.89
CA LEU A 35 -1.64 11.96 3.67
C LEU A 35 -1.71 12.31 5.16
N GLY A 36 -2.50 11.56 5.91
CA GLY A 36 -2.56 11.68 7.37
C GLY A 36 -1.47 10.85 8.05
N PRO A 37 -1.17 11.14 9.33
CA PRO A 37 -0.35 10.27 10.15
C PRO A 37 -1.01 8.90 10.31
N SER A 38 -0.21 7.91 10.70
CA SER A 38 -0.66 6.56 11.03
C SER A 38 -0.09 6.17 12.38
N ALA A 39 -0.54 5.04 12.94
CA ALA A 39 -0.03 4.54 14.21
C ALA A 39 1.51 4.41 14.22
N PHE A 40 2.13 4.11 13.07
CA PHE A 40 3.59 4.09 12.91
C PHE A 40 4.24 5.46 13.15
N HIS A 41 3.69 6.51 12.56
CA HIS A 41 4.21 7.87 12.69
C HIS A 41 4.13 8.34 14.15
N ASP A 42 2.98 8.13 14.79
CA ASP A 42 2.72 8.54 16.17
C ASP A 42 3.62 7.79 17.15
N HIS A 43 3.73 6.46 17.00
CA HIS A 43 4.52 5.63 17.90
C HIS A 43 6.02 5.91 17.82
N TYR A 44 6.55 6.13 16.60
CA TYR A 44 7.99 6.34 16.41
C TYR A 44 8.40 7.81 16.39
N GLY A 45 7.45 8.76 16.41
CA GLY A 45 7.71 10.19 16.36
C GLY A 45 8.43 10.60 15.08
N VAL A 46 7.92 10.19 13.92
CA VAL A 46 8.54 10.44 12.60
C VAL A 46 7.51 10.99 11.61
N GLU A 47 7.96 11.84 10.70
CA GLU A 47 7.09 12.40 9.64
C GLU A 47 6.94 11.47 8.43
N SER A 48 7.89 10.55 8.25
CA SER A 48 7.85 9.57 7.17
C SER A 48 8.62 8.29 7.53
N GLU A 49 8.31 7.21 6.81
CA GLU A 49 9.12 5.99 6.87
C GLU A 49 10.57 6.24 6.43
N ALA A 50 10.79 7.15 5.47
CA ALA A 50 12.15 7.48 5.02
C ALA A 50 12.99 8.09 6.15
N ASP A 51 12.38 8.91 7.00
CA ASP A 51 13.04 9.50 8.17
C ASP A 51 13.30 8.45 9.24
N TYR A 52 12.34 7.56 9.48
CA TYR A 52 12.55 6.41 10.36
C TYR A 52 13.71 5.53 9.88
N LYS A 53 13.78 5.23 8.57
CA LYS A 53 14.83 4.40 7.97
C LYS A 53 16.20 5.05 8.09
N ARG A 54 16.29 6.38 7.87
CA ARG A 54 17.53 7.15 8.10
C ARG A 54 17.97 7.09 9.57
N ARG A 55 17.04 7.24 10.50
CA ARG A 55 17.32 7.11 11.94
C ARG A 55 17.83 5.70 12.29
N CYS A 56 17.17 4.65 11.80
CA CYS A 56 17.64 3.27 11.96
C CYS A 56 19.08 3.11 11.44
N GLY A 57 19.37 3.63 10.25
CA GLY A 57 20.71 3.56 9.66
C GLY A 57 21.78 4.25 10.51
N ALA A 58 21.47 5.43 11.07
CA ALA A 58 22.37 6.15 11.97
C ALA A 58 22.63 5.39 13.29
N GLU A 59 21.63 4.63 13.76
CA GLU A 59 21.74 3.75 14.94
C GLU A 59 22.42 2.40 14.64
N GLY A 60 22.82 2.12 13.40
CA GLY A 60 23.33 0.82 12.98
C GLY A 60 22.27 -0.30 13.01
N ARG A 61 20.99 0.06 12.90
CA ARG A 61 19.83 -0.82 13.06
C ARG A 61 19.13 -1.08 11.73
N VAL A 62 18.69 -2.33 11.53
CA VAL A 62 18.34 -2.84 10.18
C VAL A 62 16.90 -2.66 9.66
N MET A 63 15.85 -2.22 10.34
CA MET A 63 14.44 -2.41 9.86
C MET A 63 14.04 -3.84 9.42
N MET A 64 13.07 -4.43 10.11
CA MET A 64 12.53 -5.75 9.80
C MET A 64 11.24 -5.66 8.98
N HIS A 65 11.17 -6.44 7.91
CA HIS A 65 10.03 -6.52 7.01
C HIS A 65 9.40 -7.91 7.06
N ALA A 66 8.07 -7.97 7.16
CA ALA A 66 7.30 -9.20 7.07
C ALA A 66 6.16 -9.06 6.06
N GLN A 67 5.61 -10.19 5.59
CA GLN A 67 4.49 -10.20 4.66
C GLN A 67 3.23 -10.72 5.35
N ILE A 68 2.10 -10.06 5.10
CA ILE A 68 0.76 -10.45 5.59
C ILE A 68 -0.27 -10.14 4.51
N GLY A 69 -1.38 -10.87 4.47
CA GLY A 69 -2.50 -10.53 3.60
C GLY A 69 -3.44 -11.71 3.48
N PHE A 70 -4.35 -11.83 4.44
CA PHE A 70 -5.45 -12.79 4.35
C PHE A 70 -6.61 -12.17 3.56
N ARG A 71 -7.31 -13.00 2.78
CA ARG A 71 -8.51 -12.59 2.05
C ARG A 71 -9.57 -11.91 2.94
N ASP A 72 -9.72 -12.38 4.17
CA ASP A 72 -10.62 -11.77 5.17
C ASP A 72 -9.98 -10.50 5.75
N PRO A 73 -10.58 -9.30 5.54
CA PRO A 73 -10.05 -8.04 6.06
C PRO A 73 -9.95 -7.98 7.57
N ALA A 74 -10.94 -8.54 8.30
CA ALA A 74 -10.94 -8.56 9.74
C ALA A 74 -9.82 -9.45 10.29
N LYS A 75 -9.58 -10.60 9.63
CA LYS A 75 -8.43 -11.46 9.95
C LYS A 75 -7.11 -10.76 9.67
N SER A 76 -6.96 -10.09 8.53
CA SER A 76 -5.76 -9.32 8.21
C SER A 76 -5.48 -8.25 9.25
N ARG A 77 -6.48 -7.43 9.61
CA ARG A 77 -6.32 -6.38 10.62
C ARG A 77 -5.91 -6.94 11.97
N ARG A 78 -6.56 -8.02 12.41
CA ARG A 78 -6.22 -8.68 13.67
C ARG A 78 -4.80 -9.23 13.68
N ALA A 79 -4.40 -9.94 12.61
CA ALA A 79 -3.06 -10.49 12.50
C ALA A 79 -1.98 -9.39 12.46
N TYR A 80 -2.25 -8.28 11.78
CA TYR A 80 -1.38 -7.11 11.74
C TYR A 80 -1.05 -6.59 13.14
N GLY A 81 -2.08 -6.39 13.96
CA GLY A 81 -1.95 -5.96 15.36
C GLY A 81 -1.27 -7.01 16.25
N GLU A 82 -1.79 -8.25 16.26
CA GLU A 82 -1.33 -9.29 17.18
C GLU A 82 0.14 -9.69 16.92
N ILE A 83 0.58 -9.76 15.67
CA ILE A 83 1.97 -10.11 15.36
C ILE A 83 2.90 -9.01 15.87
N TRP A 84 2.58 -7.74 15.60
CA TRP A 84 3.38 -6.62 16.08
C TRP A 84 3.47 -6.61 17.61
N GLU A 85 2.33 -6.71 18.30
CA GLU A 85 2.26 -6.66 19.77
C GLU A 85 3.05 -7.82 20.41
N ARG A 86 2.94 -9.03 19.86
CA ARG A 86 3.66 -10.19 20.40
C ARG A 86 5.16 -10.09 20.18
N LEU A 87 5.60 -9.57 19.03
CA LEU A 87 7.02 -9.34 18.77
C LEU A 87 7.59 -8.30 19.72
N ASP A 88 6.90 -7.18 19.90
CA ASP A 88 7.30 -6.10 20.80
C ASP A 88 7.44 -6.61 22.25
N LYS A 89 6.44 -7.33 22.76
CA LYS A 89 6.49 -7.97 24.09
C LYS A 89 7.65 -8.95 24.28
N ALA A 90 8.10 -9.58 23.19
CA ALA A 90 9.21 -10.53 23.21
C ALA A 90 10.58 -9.87 22.96
N GLY A 91 10.64 -8.54 22.85
CA GLY A 91 11.88 -7.80 22.56
C GLY A 91 12.34 -7.90 21.10
N TYR A 92 11.45 -8.34 20.20
CA TYR A 92 11.65 -8.34 18.76
C TYR A 92 10.88 -7.19 18.12
N ARG A 93 11.05 -7.03 16.79
CA ARG A 93 10.38 -5.96 16.06
C ARG A 93 9.97 -6.39 14.67
N VAL A 94 8.92 -5.75 14.19
CA VAL A 94 8.53 -5.68 12.78
C VAL A 94 8.25 -4.22 12.48
N ASP A 95 9.07 -3.65 11.61
CA ASP A 95 9.03 -2.22 11.31
C ASP A 95 8.09 -1.94 10.13
N ARG A 96 7.92 -2.92 9.23
CA ARG A 96 7.15 -2.80 8.00
C ARG A 96 6.44 -4.10 7.65
N TYR A 97 5.22 -3.99 7.14
CA TYR A 97 4.46 -5.09 6.57
C TYR A 97 4.18 -4.88 5.09
N GLY A 98 4.55 -5.85 4.26
CA GLY A 98 4.01 -6.00 2.92
C GLY A 98 2.61 -6.61 2.98
N ILE A 99 1.65 -5.88 2.45
CA ILE A 99 0.24 -6.27 2.38
C ILE A 99 -0.02 -6.90 1.02
N CYS A 100 -0.28 -8.20 1.02
CA CYS A 100 -0.62 -8.94 -0.19
C CYS A 100 -2.05 -8.59 -0.63
N LEU A 101 -2.17 -7.60 -1.51
CA LEU A 101 -3.43 -7.23 -2.15
C LEU A 101 -3.78 -8.22 -3.27
N ASP A 102 -5.06 -8.40 -3.52
CA ASP A 102 -5.53 -9.16 -4.67
C ASP A 102 -5.18 -8.41 -5.96
N TRP A 103 -4.69 -9.11 -7.00
CA TRP A 103 -4.36 -8.48 -8.29
C TRP A 103 -5.55 -7.75 -8.91
N SER A 104 -6.79 -8.06 -8.51
CA SER A 104 -7.99 -7.37 -8.99
C SER A 104 -8.01 -5.91 -8.54
N MET A 105 -7.28 -5.56 -7.47
CA MET A 105 -7.11 -4.19 -6.99
C MET A 105 -6.38 -3.29 -7.99
N GLY A 106 -5.66 -3.86 -8.97
CA GLY A 106 -5.04 -3.13 -10.08
C GLY A 106 -6.04 -2.59 -11.11
N TYR A 107 -7.29 -3.04 -11.09
CA TYR A 107 -8.36 -2.52 -11.93
C TYR A 107 -9.20 -1.46 -11.20
N PRO A 108 -9.84 -0.53 -11.95
CA PRO A 108 -10.85 0.36 -11.40
C PRO A 108 -11.93 -0.43 -10.64
N ALA A 109 -12.38 0.08 -9.49
CA ALA A 109 -13.30 -0.61 -8.59
C ALA A 109 -14.55 -1.17 -9.32
N ALA A 110 -15.13 -0.38 -10.23
CA ALA A 110 -16.30 -0.76 -11.02
C ALA A 110 -16.08 -1.96 -11.96
N MET A 111 -14.83 -2.26 -12.33
CA MET A 111 -14.50 -3.37 -13.23
C MET A 111 -14.11 -4.66 -12.50
N ARG A 112 -13.78 -4.59 -11.21
CA ARG A 112 -13.17 -5.71 -10.46
C ARG A 112 -14.06 -6.96 -10.38
N ALA A 113 -15.37 -6.81 -10.52
CA ALA A 113 -16.32 -7.92 -10.48
C ALA A 113 -16.12 -8.91 -11.63
N GLU A 114 -15.68 -8.42 -12.80
CA GLU A 114 -15.54 -9.20 -14.03
C GLU A 114 -14.11 -9.65 -14.30
N MET A 115 -13.15 -9.12 -13.55
CA MET A 115 -11.73 -9.44 -13.72
C MET A 115 -11.34 -10.71 -12.94
N PRO A 116 -10.26 -11.41 -13.37
CA PRO A 116 -9.69 -12.50 -12.60
C PRO A 116 -9.43 -12.07 -11.16
N ARG A 117 -9.62 -12.97 -10.20
CA ARG A 117 -9.36 -12.73 -8.77
C ARG A 117 -8.28 -13.65 -8.25
N GLY A 118 -7.42 -13.12 -7.39
CA GLY A 118 -6.44 -13.88 -6.65
C GLY A 118 -6.99 -14.35 -5.30
N THR A 119 -6.06 -14.57 -4.38
CA THR A 119 -6.34 -14.95 -2.97
C THR A 119 -5.97 -13.83 -1.98
N GLY A 120 -5.53 -12.68 -2.49
CA GLY A 120 -5.08 -11.55 -1.70
C GLY A 120 -6.22 -10.78 -1.03
N LEU A 121 -5.84 -9.81 -0.21
CA LEU A 121 -6.76 -8.89 0.46
C LEU A 121 -7.37 -7.90 -0.54
N ILE A 122 -8.66 -7.64 -0.41
CA ILE A 122 -9.38 -6.63 -1.20
C ILE A 122 -9.79 -5.53 -0.23
N PHE A 123 -9.53 -4.27 -0.61
CA PHE A 123 -10.08 -3.10 0.06
C PHE A 123 -11.21 -2.52 -0.77
N GLU A 124 -12.36 -2.31 -0.12
CA GLU A 124 -13.55 -1.74 -0.75
C GLU A 124 -13.42 -0.22 -0.89
N GLY A 125 -12.70 0.42 0.05
CA GLY A 125 -12.52 1.87 0.08
C GLY A 125 -11.31 2.34 0.89
N PRO A 126 -11.07 3.67 0.92
CA PRO A 126 -9.99 4.28 1.69
C PRO A 126 -10.12 4.04 3.20
N GLU A 127 -11.31 3.78 3.72
CA GLU A 127 -11.55 3.48 5.13
C GLU A 127 -10.89 2.16 5.56
N ASP A 128 -10.85 1.16 4.68
CA ASP A 128 -10.16 -0.11 4.96
C ASP A 128 -8.65 0.09 5.05
N LEU A 129 -8.11 0.95 4.18
CA LEU A 129 -6.71 1.35 4.20
C LEU A 129 -6.38 2.01 5.54
N ALA A 130 -7.19 3.00 5.95
CA ALA A 130 -7.03 3.71 7.21
C ALA A 130 -7.16 2.78 8.43
N ALA A 131 -8.15 1.87 8.42
CA ALA A 131 -8.34 0.91 9.49
C ALA A 131 -7.17 -0.07 9.61
N MET A 132 -6.56 -0.46 8.49
CA MET A 132 -5.35 -1.29 8.49
C MET A 132 -4.13 -0.53 9.02
N THR A 133 -3.89 0.69 8.52
CA THR A 133 -2.73 1.50 8.92
C THR A 133 -2.77 1.94 10.39
N ALA A 134 -3.96 1.98 10.99
CA ALA A 134 -4.16 2.25 12.41
C ALA A 134 -3.99 1.03 13.32
N ALA A 135 -3.93 -0.19 12.77
CA ALA A 135 -4.02 -1.43 13.57
C ALA A 135 -2.74 -1.77 14.35
N ALA A 136 -1.57 -1.28 13.90
CA ALA A 136 -0.31 -1.40 14.62
C ALA A 136 0.68 -0.32 14.17
N PRO A 137 1.68 0.02 14.99
CA PRO A 137 2.75 0.92 14.59
C PRO A 137 3.82 0.17 13.76
N ALA A 138 3.40 -0.32 12.60
CA ALA A 138 4.26 -0.83 11.55
C ALA A 138 3.92 -0.07 10.25
N ALA A 139 4.91 0.18 9.39
CA ALA A 139 4.66 0.85 8.12
C ALA A 139 4.00 -0.14 7.14
N PRO A 140 2.82 0.14 6.57
CA PRO A 140 2.22 -0.75 5.58
C PRO A 140 2.77 -0.44 4.18
N HIS A 141 2.99 -1.51 3.41
CA HIS A 141 3.41 -1.48 2.03
C HIS A 141 2.37 -2.19 1.16
N PHE A 142 1.64 -1.42 0.37
CA PHE A 142 0.59 -1.91 -0.53
C PHE A 142 1.17 -2.04 -1.94
N GLY A 143 1.97 -3.08 -2.16
CA GLY A 143 2.63 -3.35 -3.43
C GLY A 143 2.24 -4.72 -3.97
N ASP A 144 2.12 -4.81 -5.30
CA ASP A 144 1.98 -6.05 -6.05
C ASP A 144 3.33 -6.77 -6.10
N PHE A 145 3.34 -8.10 -6.00
CA PHE A 145 4.53 -8.96 -6.10
C PHE A 145 4.37 -9.95 -7.24
#